data_AF-A0A3A0DWA2-F1
#
_entry.id   AF-A0A3A0DWA2-F1
#
_cell.length_a   1.000
_cell.length_b   1.000
_cell.length_c   1.000
_cell.angle_alpha   90.00
_cell.angle_beta   90.00
_cell.angle_gamma   90.00
#
_symmetry.space_group_name_H-M   'P 1'
#
loop_
_entity.id
_entity.type
_entity.pdbx_description
1 polymer ?
#
loop_
_entity_poly.entity_id
_entity_poly.type
_entity_poly.pdbx_seq_one_letter_code
_entity_poly.pdbx_strand_id
1 'polypeptide(L)'
;MVAAVVGGAKAQAATLQSAGQSPLAAKVRRVLDSYYLRPLNTRDDAPWSVLHWSIAYGVDATVSVDRPDGQRVTAIGWLCANYPSAGQRLAVPSEEGFALPVAPGIQGHDGQFLAMLAQSHVKEHYLFRVGHHELTVADLVEYEKRTCRPNIELTFKLIGIASYEGTDAVWKNARGEQWSVRRMLEEELRAPISRLESTCGGLHRLLAIHYAVERRQREGKPIDGPFQQAHQKTLAYQRRAWEMQNADGGFSTAFLDYRENRGDVTRRLTASGHVLEYLAYSLPKEQLADPRFERAVDYVATLLEGKEGTPWHRGAMGHALHALAIYEQRMLGGRPGERSERLAGATSVDSATGRR
;
A
#
# COMPACT_ATOMS: atom_id res chain seq x y z
N MET A 1 28.11 11.76 -22.91
CA MET A 1 27.19 11.17 -21.90
C MET A 1 26.28 12.20 -21.22
N VAL A 2 26.72 13.41 -20.87
CA VAL A 2 25.88 14.41 -20.18
C VAL A 2 24.69 14.92 -21.03
N ALA A 3 24.87 15.15 -22.33
CA ALA A 3 23.80 15.65 -23.21
C ALA A 3 22.64 14.64 -23.42
N ALA A 4 22.93 13.34 -23.41
CA ALA A 4 21.91 12.28 -23.56
C ALA A 4 21.05 12.12 -22.29
N VAL A 5 21.65 12.31 -21.10
CA VAL A 5 20.94 12.29 -19.81
C VAL A 5 20.03 13.51 -19.66
N VAL A 6 20.50 14.69 -20.07
CA VAL A 6 19.70 15.94 -20.04
C VAL A 6 18.56 15.90 -21.08
N GLY A 7 18.79 15.30 -22.25
CA GLY A 7 17.75 15.08 -23.26
C GLY A 7 16.65 14.12 -22.80
N GLY A 8 17.02 13.03 -22.12
CA GLY A 8 16.09 12.06 -21.54
C GLY A 8 15.23 12.66 -20.43
N ALA A 9 15.82 13.47 -19.54
CA ALA A 9 15.08 14.12 -18.45
C ALA A 9 14.05 15.15 -18.95
N LYS A 10 14.38 15.93 -19.98
CA LYS A 10 13.45 16.91 -20.59
C LYS A 10 12.30 16.23 -21.32
N ALA A 11 12.57 15.16 -22.07
CA ALA A 11 11.52 14.38 -22.73
C ALA A 11 10.58 13.72 -21.71
N GLN A 12 11.14 13.14 -20.64
CA GLN A 12 10.36 12.54 -19.56
C GLN A 12 9.51 13.57 -18.79
N ALA A 13 10.02 14.78 -18.58
CA ALA A 13 9.26 15.88 -17.99
C ALA A 13 8.10 16.33 -18.89
N ALA A 14 8.32 16.46 -20.20
CA ALA A 14 7.28 16.82 -21.16
C ALA A 14 6.17 15.75 -21.25
N THR A 15 6.52 14.47 -21.23
CA THR A 15 5.55 13.36 -21.21
C THR A 15 4.73 13.31 -19.91
N LEU A 16 5.35 13.57 -18.75
CA LEU A 16 4.64 13.70 -17.47
C LEU A 16 3.69 14.89 -17.47
N GLN A 17 4.10 16.00 -18.09
CA GLN A 17 3.28 17.20 -18.19
C GLN A 17 2.05 17.01 -19.09
N SER A 18 2.18 16.30 -20.22
CA SER A 18 1.04 15.95 -21.07
C SER A 18 0.10 14.91 -20.42
N ALA A 19 0.66 13.89 -19.76
CA ALA A 19 -0.14 12.89 -19.03
C ALA A 19 -0.93 13.53 -17.88
N GLY A 20 -0.33 14.51 -17.19
CA GLY A 20 -0.93 15.28 -16.12
C GLY A 20 -2.11 16.17 -16.50
N GLN A 21 -2.41 16.34 -17.80
CA GLN A 21 -3.53 17.13 -18.32
C GLN A 21 -4.66 16.27 -18.90
N SER A 22 -4.56 14.93 -18.85
CA SER A 22 -5.59 14.04 -19.37
C SER A 22 -6.87 14.04 -18.52
N PRO A 23 -8.06 13.75 -19.11
CA PRO A 23 -9.30 13.56 -18.34
C PRO A 23 -9.18 12.50 -17.24
N LEU A 24 -8.41 11.43 -17.49
CA LEU A 24 -8.13 10.39 -16.50
C LEU A 24 -7.31 10.93 -15.33
N ALA A 25 -6.24 11.69 -15.60
CA ALA A 25 -5.44 12.32 -14.54
C ALA A 25 -6.27 13.27 -13.66
N ALA A 26 -7.15 14.06 -14.28
CA ALA A 26 -8.08 14.91 -13.55
C ALA A 26 -9.06 14.10 -12.69
N LYS A 27 -9.60 12.98 -13.21
CA LYS A 27 -10.48 12.09 -12.45
C LYS A 27 -9.76 11.47 -11.25
N VAL A 28 -8.58 10.90 -11.45
CA VAL A 28 -7.78 10.29 -10.38
C VAL A 28 -7.50 11.29 -9.26
N ARG A 29 -7.05 12.50 -9.60
CA ARG A 29 -6.79 13.55 -8.61
C ARG A 29 -8.06 13.92 -7.84
N ARG A 30 -9.18 14.19 -8.55
CA ARG A 30 -10.47 14.50 -7.91
C ARG A 30 -10.92 13.43 -6.92
N VAL A 31 -10.80 12.15 -7.29
CA VAL A 31 -11.16 11.04 -6.40
C VAL A 31 -10.27 11.02 -5.16
N LEU A 32 -8.95 11.09 -5.33
CA LEU A 32 -8.03 11.09 -4.19
C LEU A 32 -8.24 12.31 -3.29
N ASP A 33 -8.50 13.48 -3.87
CA ASP A 33 -8.77 14.72 -3.13
C ASP A 33 -10.10 14.65 -2.36
N SER A 34 -11.18 14.15 -2.98
CA SER A 34 -12.50 14.08 -2.33
C SER A 34 -12.50 13.15 -1.13
N TYR A 35 -11.81 12.02 -1.22
CA TYR A 35 -11.62 11.11 -0.09
C TYR A 35 -10.71 11.74 0.96
N TYR A 36 -9.55 12.30 0.57
CA TYR A 36 -8.62 12.94 1.50
C TYR A 36 -9.29 14.02 2.37
N LEU A 37 -10.20 14.80 1.78
CA LEU A 37 -10.95 15.84 2.48
C LEU A 37 -11.99 15.30 3.48
N ARG A 38 -12.31 14.00 3.44
CA ARG A 38 -13.23 13.31 4.37
C ARG A 38 -12.54 12.12 5.03
N PRO A 39 -11.59 12.37 5.95
CA PRO A 39 -10.87 11.30 6.62
C PRO A 39 -11.78 10.42 7.46
N LEU A 40 -11.27 9.23 7.80
CA LEU A 40 -11.87 8.35 8.81
C LEU A 40 -11.92 9.03 10.19
N ASN A 41 -12.73 8.49 11.12
CA ASN A 41 -12.80 9.01 12.48
C ASN A 41 -12.53 7.95 13.56
N THR A 42 -11.92 8.35 14.67
CA THR A 42 -11.44 7.42 15.70
C THR A 42 -12.54 6.84 16.57
N ARG A 43 -13.81 7.28 16.46
CA ARG A 43 -14.94 6.65 17.15
C ARG A 43 -15.48 5.47 16.36
N ASP A 44 -15.61 5.61 15.05
CA ASP A 44 -16.28 4.62 14.20
C ASP A 44 -15.31 3.68 13.49
N ASP A 45 -14.08 4.13 13.24
CA ASP A 45 -13.09 3.37 12.47
C ASP A 45 -12.01 2.77 13.40
N ALA A 46 -11.89 1.45 13.40
CA ALA A 46 -10.92 0.70 14.19
C ALA A 46 -9.47 0.89 13.67
N PRO A 47 -8.42 0.54 14.45
CA PRO A 47 -7.03 0.64 14.01
C PRO A 47 -6.75 0.04 12.64
N TRP A 48 -7.35 -1.11 12.33
CA TRP A 48 -7.24 -1.77 11.02
C TRP A 48 -7.73 -0.89 9.86
N SER A 49 -8.79 -0.11 10.06
CA SER A 49 -9.30 0.82 9.05
C SER A 49 -8.36 2.00 8.87
N VAL A 50 -7.81 2.54 9.97
CA VAL A 50 -6.83 3.65 9.95
C VAL A 50 -5.52 3.22 9.28
N LEU A 51 -5.11 1.97 9.48
CA LEU A 51 -3.99 1.33 8.80
C LEU A 51 -4.16 1.35 7.27
N HIS A 52 -5.31 0.88 6.76
CA HIS A 52 -5.61 0.89 5.32
C HIS A 52 -5.87 2.29 4.75
N TRP A 53 -6.29 3.24 5.58
CA TRP A 53 -6.38 4.63 5.20
C TRP A 53 -4.99 5.25 4.97
N SER A 54 -4.04 4.89 5.84
CA SER A 54 -2.70 5.48 5.84
C SER A 54 -1.91 5.18 4.57
N ILE A 55 -2.03 3.98 3.99
CA ILE A 55 -1.26 3.60 2.79
C ILE A 55 -1.53 4.49 1.57
N ALA A 56 -2.74 5.03 1.42
CA ALA A 56 -3.08 5.86 0.26
C ALA A 56 -2.45 7.26 0.31
N TYR A 57 -2.20 7.80 1.51
CA TYR A 57 -1.72 9.18 1.69
C TYR A 57 -0.40 9.28 2.47
N GLY A 58 0.13 8.16 2.95
CA GLY A 58 1.35 8.08 3.73
C GLY A 58 1.29 8.90 5.01
N VAL A 59 2.37 9.61 5.32
CA VAL A 59 2.50 10.47 6.51
C VAL A 59 1.49 11.62 6.59
N ASP A 60 0.90 12.00 5.45
CA ASP A 60 -0.10 13.07 5.33
C ASP A 60 -1.53 12.56 5.56
N ALA A 61 -1.73 11.24 5.67
CA ALA A 61 -3.02 10.69 6.06
C ALA A 61 -3.45 11.27 7.42
N THR A 62 -4.64 11.86 7.47
CA THR A 62 -5.25 12.31 8.73
C THR A 62 -6.42 11.45 9.15
N VAL A 63 -6.73 11.43 10.44
CA VAL A 63 -8.00 10.95 11.01
C VAL A 63 -8.63 12.03 11.87
N SER A 64 -9.96 12.08 11.92
CA SER A 64 -10.70 12.97 12.81
C SER A 64 -10.89 12.32 14.19
N VAL A 65 -10.59 13.04 15.25
CA VAL A 65 -10.73 12.55 16.64
C VAL A 65 -12.21 12.55 17.06
N ASP A 66 -12.69 11.43 17.58
CA ASP A 66 -14.02 11.15 18.16
C ASP A 66 -15.25 11.27 17.24
N ARG A 67 -15.21 12.11 16.20
CA ARG A 67 -16.34 12.33 15.29
C ARG A 67 -15.84 12.81 13.92
N PRO A 68 -16.64 12.67 12.85
CA PRO A 68 -16.20 13.03 11.49
C PRO A 68 -15.66 14.46 11.34
N ASP A 69 -16.23 15.42 12.07
CA ASP A 69 -15.85 16.85 12.11
C ASP A 69 -14.90 17.20 13.26
N GLY A 70 -14.34 16.19 13.94
CA GLY A 70 -13.40 16.37 15.03
C GLY A 70 -12.05 16.93 14.60
N GLN A 71 -11.18 17.19 15.58
CA GLN A 71 -9.81 17.64 15.32
C GLN A 71 -9.10 16.63 14.42
N ARG A 72 -8.46 17.10 13.35
CA ARG A 72 -7.63 16.26 12.49
C ARG A 72 -6.25 16.07 13.10
N VAL A 73 -5.81 14.82 13.14
CA VAL A 73 -4.47 14.41 13.58
C VAL A 73 -3.89 13.45 12.55
N THR A 74 -2.56 13.29 12.52
CA THR A 74 -1.92 12.30 11.66
C THR A 74 -2.38 10.88 12.02
N ALA A 75 -2.78 10.10 11.01
CA ALA A 75 -3.20 8.71 11.17
C ALA A 75 -2.05 7.84 11.68
N ILE A 76 -0.85 8.01 11.10
CA ILE A 76 0.36 7.30 11.53
C ILE A 76 0.73 7.69 12.95
N GLY A 77 0.72 8.99 13.28
CA GLY A 77 1.01 9.41 14.66
C GLY A 77 -0.01 8.89 15.67
N TRP A 78 -1.29 8.80 15.31
CA TRP A 78 -2.33 8.22 16.16
C TRP A 78 -2.08 6.73 16.45
N LEU A 79 -1.78 5.96 15.40
CA LEU A 79 -1.45 4.53 15.51
C LEU A 79 -0.14 4.29 16.27
N CYS A 80 0.90 5.09 16.00
CA CYS A 80 2.20 4.97 16.65
C CYS A 80 2.16 5.41 18.12
N ALA A 81 1.38 6.43 18.47
CA ALA A 81 1.07 6.75 19.87
C ALA A 81 0.14 5.71 20.52
N ASN A 82 -0.33 4.74 19.74
CA ASN A 82 -1.22 3.65 20.13
C ASN A 82 -2.49 4.15 20.82
N TYR A 83 -3.01 5.30 20.36
CA TYR A 83 -4.27 5.85 20.84
C TYR A 83 -5.45 4.99 20.39
N PRO A 84 -6.54 4.96 21.18
CA PRO A 84 -7.67 4.10 20.86
C PRO A 84 -8.39 4.56 19.60
N SER A 85 -8.85 3.62 18.78
CA SER A 85 -9.81 3.88 17.70
C SER A 85 -10.90 2.81 17.74
N ALA A 86 -12.17 3.20 17.64
CA ALA A 86 -13.34 2.34 17.89
C ALA A 86 -13.23 1.51 19.19
N GLY A 87 -12.67 2.12 20.25
CA GLY A 87 -12.46 1.47 21.54
C GLY A 87 -11.31 0.45 21.59
N GLN A 88 -10.56 0.27 20.51
CA GLN A 88 -9.47 -0.71 20.40
C GLN A 88 -8.11 -0.02 20.28
N ARG A 89 -7.04 -0.71 20.71
CA ARG A 89 -5.64 -0.29 20.53
C ARG A 89 -4.92 -1.29 19.64
N LEU A 90 -3.97 -0.79 18.85
CA LEU A 90 -3.24 -1.62 17.89
C LEU A 90 -2.29 -2.61 18.59
N ALA A 91 -1.64 -2.14 19.66
CA ALA A 91 -0.70 -2.92 20.45
C ALA A 91 -1.11 -2.98 21.92
N VAL A 92 -0.75 -4.07 22.58
CA VAL A 92 -1.00 -4.31 24.00
C VAL A 92 0.30 -4.55 24.76
N PRO A 93 0.41 -4.15 26.03
CA PRO A 93 1.54 -4.56 26.87
C PRO A 93 1.66 -6.09 26.95
N SER A 94 2.87 -6.60 27.03
CA SER A 94 3.15 -8.02 27.24
C SER A 94 4.37 -8.22 28.15
N GLU A 95 4.61 -9.45 28.61
CA GLU A 95 5.82 -9.78 29.38
C GLU A 95 7.11 -9.48 28.60
N GLU A 96 7.07 -9.56 27.28
CA GLU A 96 8.19 -9.27 26.38
C GLU A 96 8.23 -7.80 25.92
N GLY A 97 7.50 -6.91 26.62
CA GLY A 97 7.36 -5.48 26.31
C GLY A 97 6.01 -5.17 25.66
N PHE A 98 5.78 -5.65 24.44
CA PHE A 98 4.51 -5.46 23.74
C PHE A 98 4.15 -6.64 22.84
N ALA A 99 2.87 -6.74 22.52
CA ALA A 99 2.35 -7.65 21.52
C ALA A 99 1.47 -6.90 20.51
N LEU A 100 1.41 -7.46 19.31
CA LEU A 100 0.64 -6.96 18.18
C LEU A 100 -0.39 -8.04 17.78
N PRO A 101 -1.57 -8.07 18.43
CA PRO A 101 -2.54 -9.13 18.19
C PRO A 101 -3.08 -9.08 16.77
N VAL A 102 -3.21 -10.25 16.12
CA VAL A 102 -4.02 -10.41 14.92
C VAL A 102 -5.47 -10.66 15.36
N ALA A 103 -6.33 -9.67 15.16
CA ALA A 103 -7.72 -9.70 15.62
C ALA A 103 -8.62 -8.75 14.82
N PRO A 104 -9.95 -9.00 14.77
CA PRO A 104 -10.89 -8.10 14.11
C PRO A 104 -10.77 -6.65 14.61
N GLY A 105 -10.48 -5.74 13.68
CA GLY A 105 -10.33 -4.31 13.95
C GLY A 105 -8.92 -3.86 14.35
N ILE A 106 -7.99 -4.78 14.66
CA ILE A 106 -6.61 -4.46 15.07
C ILE A 106 -5.67 -4.50 13.85
N GLN A 107 -5.15 -5.68 13.54
CA GLN A 107 -4.47 -5.98 12.29
C GLN A 107 -4.94 -7.36 11.82
N GLY A 108 -4.99 -7.56 10.51
CA GLY A 108 -5.46 -8.81 9.89
C GLY A 108 -4.36 -9.84 9.70
N HIS A 109 -3.08 -9.43 9.74
CA HIS A 109 -1.93 -10.28 9.42
C HIS A 109 -0.73 -9.89 10.27
N ASP A 110 0.11 -10.86 10.61
CA ASP A 110 1.38 -10.59 11.30
C ASP A 110 2.28 -9.67 10.46
N GLY A 111 2.88 -8.66 11.10
CA GLY A 111 3.74 -7.68 10.42
C GLY A 111 3.00 -6.63 9.58
N GLN A 112 1.65 -6.64 9.55
CA GLN A 112 0.88 -5.70 8.74
C GLN A 112 1.16 -4.25 9.13
N PHE A 113 1.27 -3.95 10.42
CA PHE A 113 1.59 -2.59 10.87
C PHE A 113 2.96 -2.15 10.35
N LEU A 114 4.01 -2.96 10.54
CA LEU A 114 5.35 -2.64 10.07
C LEU A 114 5.41 -2.43 8.55
N ALA A 115 4.74 -3.30 7.79
CA ALA A 115 4.67 -3.19 6.33
C ALA A 115 4.00 -1.88 5.86
N MET A 116 2.99 -1.42 6.58
CA MET A 116 2.28 -0.18 6.25
C MET A 116 3.10 1.06 6.62
N LEU A 117 3.84 1.02 7.73
CA LEU A 117 4.82 2.06 8.08
C LEU A 117 5.91 2.17 7.01
N ALA A 118 6.43 1.03 6.53
CA ALA A 118 7.41 0.97 5.46
C ALA A 118 6.87 1.58 4.15
N GLN A 119 5.67 1.18 3.73
CA GLN A 119 5.01 1.73 2.54
C GLN A 119 4.66 3.22 2.67
N SER A 120 4.46 3.69 3.90
CA SER A 120 4.22 5.10 4.20
C SER A 120 5.50 5.91 4.42
N HIS A 121 6.67 5.33 4.18
CA HIS A 121 7.98 5.98 4.33
C HIS A 121 8.29 6.48 5.75
N VAL A 122 7.75 5.81 6.79
CA VAL A 122 8.05 6.13 8.18
C VAL A 122 9.46 5.63 8.52
N LYS A 123 10.27 6.50 9.13
CA LYS A 123 11.66 6.20 9.48
C LYS A 123 11.75 5.28 10.71
N GLU A 124 12.82 4.51 10.79
CA GLU A 124 13.06 3.54 11.88
C GLU A 124 13.12 4.16 13.28
N HIS A 125 13.56 5.42 13.41
CA HIS A 125 13.62 6.13 14.70
C HIS A 125 12.31 6.84 15.07
N TYR A 126 11.25 6.68 14.28
CA TYR A 126 9.95 7.27 14.62
C TYR A 126 9.40 6.59 15.88
N LEU A 127 8.84 7.39 16.80
CA LEU A 127 8.39 6.90 18.09
C LEU A 127 7.17 5.99 17.96
N PHE A 128 7.15 4.93 18.75
CA PHE A 128 6.05 3.99 18.93
C PHE A 128 5.82 3.80 20.43
N ARG A 129 4.58 3.86 20.92
CA ARG A 129 4.29 3.82 22.35
C ARG A 129 3.35 2.68 22.70
N VAL A 130 3.65 1.95 23.77
CA VAL A 130 2.75 0.91 24.31
C VAL A 130 2.73 1.00 25.82
N GLY A 131 1.60 1.40 26.39
CA GLY A 131 1.51 1.68 27.83
C GLY A 131 2.48 2.80 28.22
N HIS A 132 3.42 2.49 29.12
CA HIS A 132 4.48 3.42 29.55
C HIS A 132 5.79 3.24 28.78
N HIS A 133 5.87 2.28 27.85
CA HIS A 133 7.06 2.05 27.05
C HIS A 133 7.11 3.02 25.87
N GLU A 134 8.23 3.72 25.76
CA GLU A 134 8.58 4.54 24.61
C GLU A 134 9.58 3.74 23.76
N LEU A 135 9.09 3.30 22.60
CA LEU A 135 9.76 2.45 21.63
C LEU A 135 9.95 3.22 20.32
N THR A 136 10.50 2.56 19.32
CA THR A 136 10.70 3.06 17.97
C THR A 136 10.20 2.06 16.93
N VAL A 137 10.16 2.46 15.67
CA VAL A 137 9.92 1.53 14.56
C VAL A 137 11.03 0.47 14.47
N ALA A 138 12.27 0.76 14.87
CA ALA A 138 13.33 -0.24 14.96
C ALA A 138 13.00 -1.35 15.99
N ASP A 139 12.40 -1.01 17.14
CA ASP A 139 11.92 -2.01 18.10
C ASP A 139 10.80 -2.88 17.52
N LEU A 140 9.96 -2.29 16.66
CA LEU A 140 8.96 -3.04 15.90
C LEU A 140 9.62 -3.99 14.88
N VAL A 141 10.68 -3.57 14.18
CA VAL A 141 11.46 -4.45 13.29
C VAL A 141 12.02 -5.64 14.05
N GLU A 142 12.59 -5.42 15.23
CA GLU A 142 13.12 -6.50 16.09
C GLU A 142 12.01 -7.44 16.59
N TYR A 143 10.84 -6.91 16.94
CA TYR A 143 9.66 -7.72 17.27
C TYR A 143 9.23 -8.63 16.11
N GLU A 144 9.14 -8.09 14.90
CA GLU A 144 8.75 -8.86 13.72
C GLU A 144 9.80 -9.92 13.35
N LYS A 145 11.10 -9.61 13.48
CA LYS A 145 12.22 -10.56 13.32
C LYS A 145 12.13 -11.72 14.32
N ARG A 146 11.90 -11.42 15.60
CA ARG A 146 11.78 -12.43 16.68
C ARG A 146 10.59 -13.37 16.48
N THR A 147 9.53 -12.89 15.85
CA THR A 147 8.28 -13.64 15.66
C THR A 147 8.20 -14.39 14.34
N CYS A 148 9.21 -14.32 13.46
CA CYS A 148 9.29 -15.17 12.27
C CYS A 148 9.29 -16.66 12.65
N ARG A 149 8.46 -17.46 11.99
CA ARG A 149 8.31 -18.91 12.19
C ARG A 149 8.03 -19.56 10.84
N PRO A 150 8.39 -20.85 10.64
CA PRO A 150 8.04 -21.54 9.40
C PRO A 150 6.52 -21.78 9.34
N ASN A 151 6.00 -21.95 8.12
CA ASN A 151 4.60 -22.33 7.86
C ASN A 151 3.54 -21.33 8.35
N ILE A 152 3.91 -20.05 8.43
CA ILE A 152 2.96 -18.94 8.59
C ILE A 152 3.04 -18.02 7.39
N GLU A 153 2.10 -17.10 7.25
CA GLU A 153 2.22 -16.02 6.29
C GLU A 153 3.27 -15.00 6.77
N LEU A 154 4.33 -14.86 6.00
CA LEU A 154 5.43 -13.91 6.22
C LEU A 154 5.33 -12.68 5.31
N THR A 155 4.32 -12.62 4.44
CA THR A 155 4.09 -11.60 3.41
C THR A 155 4.35 -10.17 3.92
N PHE A 156 3.70 -9.73 5.01
CA PHE A 156 3.85 -8.36 5.49
C PHE A 156 5.17 -8.15 6.24
N LYS A 157 5.62 -9.15 7.03
CA LYS A 157 6.95 -9.12 7.63
C LYS A 157 8.05 -8.97 6.55
N LEU A 158 7.90 -9.61 5.39
CA LEU A 158 8.87 -9.53 4.28
C LEU A 158 8.97 -8.09 3.75
N ILE A 159 7.83 -7.41 3.54
CA ILE A 159 7.81 -5.99 3.14
C ILE A 159 8.51 -5.14 4.19
N GLY A 160 8.10 -5.27 5.46
CA GLY A 160 8.65 -4.47 6.55
C GLY A 160 10.15 -4.68 6.74
N ILE A 161 10.58 -5.91 6.99
CA ILE A 161 11.99 -6.23 7.29
C ILE A 161 12.89 -5.94 6.09
N ALA A 162 12.50 -6.27 4.85
CA ALA A 162 13.32 -5.95 3.68
C ALA A 162 13.44 -4.43 3.43
N SER A 163 12.40 -3.66 3.79
CA SER A 163 12.44 -2.19 3.72
C SER A 163 13.51 -1.63 4.66
N TYR A 164 13.46 -2.02 5.94
CA TYR A 164 14.31 -1.43 6.99
C TYR A 164 15.72 -2.02 7.02
N GLU A 165 15.86 -3.35 6.94
CA GLU A 165 17.14 -4.05 7.15
C GLU A 165 17.86 -4.40 5.83
N GLY A 166 17.15 -4.32 4.70
CA GLY A 166 17.67 -4.66 3.37
C GLY A 166 17.68 -6.15 3.06
N THR A 167 18.01 -6.49 1.81
CA THR A 167 17.75 -7.85 1.27
C THR A 167 18.73 -8.95 1.66
N ASP A 168 19.84 -8.61 2.32
CA ASP A 168 20.82 -9.57 2.85
C ASP A 168 20.75 -9.72 4.38
N ALA A 169 19.73 -9.12 5.02
CA ALA A 169 19.56 -9.20 6.46
C ALA A 169 19.43 -10.66 6.94
N VAL A 170 20.11 -10.96 8.05
CA VAL A 170 20.13 -12.26 8.74
C VAL A 170 19.93 -12.04 10.24
N TRP A 171 19.19 -12.94 10.90
CA TRP A 171 18.94 -12.85 12.34
C TRP A 171 18.58 -14.21 12.94
N LYS A 172 18.48 -14.27 14.27
CA LYS A 172 17.85 -15.38 15.00
C LYS A 172 16.47 -14.97 15.48
N ASN A 173 15.48 -15.83 15.28
CA ASN A 173 14.17 -15.61 15.89
C ASN A 173 14.19 -15.97 17.40
N ALA A 174 13.06 -15.81 18.08
CA ALA A 174 12.93 -16.14 19.51
C ALA A 174 13.17 -17.62 19.84
N ARG A 175 13.12 -18.52 18.85
CA ARG A 175 13.41 -19.96 19.00
C ARG A 175 14.86 -20.31 18.69
N GLY A 176 15.70 -19.32 18.39
CA GLY A 176 17.10 -19.52 18.01
C GLY A 176 17.30 -20.01 16.57
N GLU A 177 16.25 -20.08 15.76
CA GLU A 177 16.32 -20.49 14.35
C GLU A 177 16.97 -19.38 13.52
N GLN A 178 17.84 -19.74 12.58
CA GLN A 178 18.44 -18.79 11.64
C GLN A 178 17.42 -18.36 10.58
N TRP A 179 17.24 -17.05 10.45
CA TRP A 179 16.37 -16.42 9.47
C TRP A 179 17.13 -15.42 8.60
N SER A 180 16.58 -15.18 7.42
CA SER A 180 17.06 -14.17 6.49
C SER A 180 15.92 -13.69 5.60
N VAL A 181 16.07 -12.51 5.00
CA VAL A 181 15.11 -12.03 3.99
C VAL A 181 15.04 -13.01 2.82
N ARG A 182 16.16 -13.61 2.43
CA ARG A 182 16.21 -14.68 1.43
C ARG A 182 15.35 -15.88 1.82
N ARG A 183 15.44 -16.36 3.07
CA ARG A 183 14.60 -17.47 3.56
C ARG A 183 13.13 -17.10 3.57
N MET A 184 12.76 -15.91 4.06
CA MET A 184 11.37 -15.46 4.03
C MET A 184 10.81 -15.45 2.62
N LEU A 185 11.58 -14.95 1.65
CA LEU A 185 11.19 -14.94 0.25
C LEU A 185 11.01 -16.36 -0.30
N GLU A 186 11.88 -17.31 0.06
CA GLU A 186 11.71 -18.73 -0.33
C GLU A 186 10.43 -19.35 0.24
N GLU A 187 10.06 -19.04 1.49
CA GLU A 187 8.82 -19.53 2.08
C GLU A 187 7.59 -18.94 1.36
N GLU A 188 7.58 -17.65 1.08
CA GLU A 188 6.50 -17.00 0.29
C GLU A 188 6.45 -17.49 -1.17
N LEU A 189 7.57 -17.88 -1.76
CA LEU A 189 7.60 -18.46 -3.11
C LEU A 189 6.91 -19.82 -3.18
N ARG A 190 7.03 -20.65 -2.13
CA ARG A 190 6.41 -21.98 -2.03
C ARG A 190 4.91 -21.90 -1.74
N ALA A 191 4.46 -20.83 -1.10
CA ALA A 191 3.05 -20.65 -0.77
C ALA A 191 2.17 -20.46 -2.03
N PRO A 192 0.92 -20.98 -2.02
CA PRO A 192 0.01 -20.90 -3.16
C PRO A 192 -0.43 -19.46 -3.41
N ILE A 193 -0.87 -19.20 -4.65
CA ILE A 193 -1.58 -17.98 -5.04
C ILE A 193 -2.96 -18.42 -5.51
N SER A 194 -3.96 -18.30 -4.63
CA SER A 194 -5.32 -18.79 -4.85
C SER A 194 -6.30 -18.03 -3.97
N ARG A 195 -7.52 -17.78 -4.44
CA ARG A 195 -8.58 -17.16 -3.62
C ARG A 195 -9.08 -18.06 -2.49
N LEU A 196 -8.89 -19.37 -2.62
CA LEU A 196 -9.35 -20.36 -1.63
C LEU A 196 -8.38 -20.50 -0.47
N GLU A 197 -7.09 -20.26 -0.73
CA GLU A 197 -6.00 -20.53 0.22
C GLU A 197 -5.28 -19.25 0.67
N SER A 198 -5.68 -18.08 0.18
CA SER A 198 -5.03 -16.81 0.52
C SER A 198 -6.02 -15.64 0.55
N THR A 199 -5.85 -14.78 1.54
CA THR A 199 -6.59 -13.51 1.61
C THR A 199 -6.33 -12.71 0.34
N CYS A 200 -7.39 -12.10 -0.18
CA CYS A 200 -7.36 -11.30 -1.39
C CYS A 200 -6.71 -11.99 -2.61
N GLY A 201 -6.82 -13.32 -2.71
CA GLY A 201 -6.28 -14.10 -3.84
C GLY A 201 -4.76 -14.23 -3.86
N GLY A 202 -4.06 -13.92 -2.76
CA GLY A 202 -2.60 -13.94 -2.70
C GLY A 202 -1.93 -12.72 -3.34
N LEU A 203 -2.67 -11.65 -3.62
CA LEU A 203 -2.13 -10.42 -4.21
C LEU A 203 -1.15 -9.70 -3.27
N HIS A 204 -1.39 -9.71 -1.96
CA HIS A 204 -0.43 -9.16 -0.99
C HIS A 204 0.90 -9.92 -1.02
N ARG A 205 0.85 -11.25 -1.16
CA ARG A 205 2.05 -12.09 -1.32
C ARG A 205 2.80 -11.76 -2.61
N LEU A 206 2.09 -11.63 -3.73
CA LEU A 206 2.70 -11.22 -5.00
C LEU A 206 3.35 -9.84 -4.91
N LEU A 207 2.71 -8.91 -4.20
CA LEU A 207 3.26 -7.58 -3.93
C LEU A 207 4.54 -7.68 -3.08
N ALA A 208 4.55 -8.46 -1.99
CA ALA A 208 5.73 -8.66 -1.14
C ALA A 208 6.90 -9.32 -1.89
N ILE A 209 6.60 -10.32 -2.72
CA ILE A 209 7.59 -10.99 -3.59
C ILE A 209 8.22 -9.98 -4.56
N HIS A 210 7.39 -9.14 -5.21
CA HIS A 210 7.91 -8.09 -6.08
C HIS A 210 8.71 -7.03 -5.31
N TYR A 211 8.20 -6.61 -4.15
CA TYR A 211 8.86 -5.64 -3.26
C TYR A 211 10.28 -6.07 -2.93
N ALA A 212 10.49 -7.34 -2.56
CA ALA A 212 11.82 -7.87 -2.25
C ALA A 212 12.78 -7.80 -3.47
N VAL A 213 12.28 -8.08 -4.68
CA VAL A 213 13.07 -7.98 -5.92
C VAL A 213 13.43 -6.53 -6.21
N GLU A 214 12.45 -5.63 -6.17
CA GLU A 214 12.65 -4.20 -6.44
C GLU A 214 13.61 -3.56 -5.43
N ARG A 215 13.48 -3.92 -4.14
CA ARG A 215 14.43 -3.53 -3.09
C ARG A 215 15.85 -4.00 -3.40
N ARG A 216 16.03 -5.27 -3.78
CA ARG A 216 17.34 -5.82 -4.14
C ARG A 216 17.96 -5.13 -5.37
N GLN A 217 17.14 -4.80 -6.36
CA GLN A 217 17.55 -4.03 -7.53
C GLN A 217 18.03 -2.63 -7.13
N ARG A 218 17.29 -1.93 -6.25
CA ARG A 218 17.69 -0.61 -5.72
C ARG A 218 18.97 -0.67 -4.89
N GLU A 219 19.24 -1.78 -4.21
CA GLU A 219 20.50 -2.03 -3.51
C GLU A 219 21.68 -2.32 -4.46
N GLY A 220 21.45 -2.40 -5.77
CA GLY A 220 22.49 -2.72 -6.77
C GLY A 220 22.99 -4.16 -6.70
N LYS A 221 22.21 -5.07 -6.09
CA LYS A 221 22.62 -6.46 -5.85
C LYS A 221 22.15 -7.40 -6.95
N PRO A 222 22.84 -8.53 -7.17
CA PRO A 222 22.47 -9.52 -8.18
C PRO A 222 21.08 -10.11 -7.92
N ILE A 223 20.27 -10.22 -8.97
CA ILE A 223 18.96 -10.90 -8.92
C ILE A 223 19.18 -12.38 -9.24
N ASP A 224 19.60 -13.14 -8.24
CA ASP A 224 19.95 -14.56 -8.30
C ASP A 224 19.09 -15.42 -7.35
N GLY A 225 19.16 -16.75 -7.52
CA GLY A 225 18.52 -17.70 -6.61
C GLY A 225 17.02 -17.40 -6.40
N PRO A 226 16.55 -17.28 -5.13
CA PRO A 226 15.16 -16.96 -4.84
C PRO A 226 14.68 -15.63 -5.42
N PHE A 227 15.56 -14.63 -5.56
CA PHE A 227 15.18 -13.34 -6.16
C PHE A 227 14.94 -13.45 -7.66
N GLN A 228 15.68 -14.33 -8.36
CA GLN A 228 15.40 -14.64 -9.75
C GLN A 228 14.05 -15.36 -9.92
N GLN A 229 13.77 -16.33 -9.04
CA GLN A 229 12.47 -17.03 -9.02
C GLN A 229 11.31 -16.08 -8.72
N ALA A 230 11.51 -15.16 -7.76
CA ALA A 230 10.57 -14.09 -7.43
C ALA A 230 10.29 -13.18 -8.63
N HIS A 231 11.34 -12.74 -9.34
CA HIS A 231 11.18 -11.94 -10.54
C HIS A 231 10.37 -12.68 -11.62
N GLN A 232 10.66 -13.96 -11.85
CA GLN A 232 9.91 -14.80 -12.80
C GLN A 232 8.44 -14.98 -12.38
N LYS A 233 8.18 -15.22 -11.09
CA LYS A 233 6.82 -15.33 -10.53
C LYS A 233 6.05 -14.02 -10.70
N THR A 234 6.68 -12.87 -10.44
CA THR A 234 6.07 -11.55 -10.71
C THR A 234 5.66 -11.43 -12.18
N LEU A 235 6.56 -11.69 -13.13
CA LEU A 235 6.25 -11.57 -14.55
C LEU A 235 5.12 -12.51 -14.99
N ALA A 236 5.07 -13.72 -14.44
CA ALA A 236 4.00 -14.69 -14.71
C ALA A 236 2.64 -14.18 -14.21
N TYR A 237 2.56 -13.65 -12.98
CA TYR A 237 1.29 -13.17 -12.43
C TYR A 237 0.85 -11.81 -12.97
N GLN A 238 1.77 -10.98 -13.47
CA GLN A 238 1.42 -9.81 -14.28
C GLN A 238 0.70 -10.22 -15.57
N ARG A 239 1.21 -11.22 -16.30
CA ARG A 239 0.52 -11.77 -17.48
C ARG A 239 -0.84 -12.35 -17.10
N ARG A 240 -0.90 -13.10 -15.99
CA ARG A 240 -2.16 -13.67 -15.49
C ARG A 240 -3.20 -12.60 -15.17
N ALA A 241 -2.81 -11.49 -14.55
CA ALA A 241 -3.73 -10.39 -14.27
C ALA A 241 -4.36 -9.82 -15.55
N TRP A 242 -3.58 -9.70 -16.63
CA TRP A 242 -4.10 -9.25 -17.92
C TRP A 242 -5.07 -10.24 -18.56
N GLU A 243 -4.82 -11.54 -18.42
CA GLU A 243 -5.78 -12.56 -18.83
C GLU A 243 -7.09 -12.41 -18.05
N MET A 244 -7.06 -11.96 -16.79
CA MET A 244 -8.24 -11.83 -15.93
C MET A 244 -8.94 -10.47 -16.03
N GLN A 245 -8.47 -9.56 -16.90
CA GLN A 245 -9.15 -8.29 -17.11
C GLN A 245 -10.46 -8.51 -17.89
N ASN A 246 -11.53 -7.85 -17.42
CA ASN A 246 -12.84 -7.81 -18.04
C ASN A 246 -12.92 -6.71 -19.11
N ALA A 247 -13.90 -6.81 -20.01
CA ALA A 247 -14.08 -5.86 -21.11
C ALA A 247 -14.39 -4.43 -20.64
N ASP A 248 -14.97 -4.27 -19.44
CA ASP A 248 -15.26 -2.98 -18.81
C ASP A 248 -14.03 -2.32 -18.15
N GLY A 249 -12.86 -2.95 -18.21
CA GLY A 249 -11.62 -2.46 -17.62
C GLY A 249 -11.35 -2.98 -16.20
N GLY A 250 -12.37 -3.46 -15.51
CA GLY A 250 -12.22 -4.10 -14.19
C GLY A 250 -11.49 -5.44 -14.27
N PHE A 251 -11.09 -5.97 -13.12
CA PHE A 251 -10.49 -7.31 -13.03
C PHE A 251 -11.50 -8.34 -12.52
N SER A 252 -11.19 -9.61 -12.75
CA SER A 252 -12.04 -10.71 -12.34
C SER A 252 -12.43 -10.61 -10.86
N THR A 253 -13.71 -10.78 -10.57
CA THR A 253 -14.20 -10.88 -9.18
C THR A 253 -13.74 -12.17 -8.50
N ALA A 254 -13.01 -13.05 -9.17
CA ALA A 254 -12.27 -14.17 -8.59
C ALA A 254 -10.74 -13.91 -8.51
N PHE A 255 -10.31 -12.64 -8.56
CA PHE A 255 -8.90 -12.23 -8.58
C PHE A 255 -8.14 -12.82 -9.78
N LEU A 256 -7.18 -13.73 -9.52
CA LEU A 256 -6.30 -14.32 -10.53
C LEU A 256 -6.66 -15.78 -10.87
N ASP A 257 -7.69 -16.33 -10.24
CA ASP A 257 -8.00 -17.77 -10.32
C ASP A 257 -8.69 -18.14 -11.64
N TYR A 258 -9.76 -17.45 -12.00
CA TYR A 258 -10.53 -17.65 -13.23
C TYR A 258 -11.30 -16.37 -13.60
N ARG A 259 -11.84 -16.30 -14.82
CA ARG A 259 -12.63 -15.16 -15.28
C ARG A 259 -13.99 -15.11 -14.58
N GLU A 260 -14.34 -13.97 -14.00
CA GLU A 260 -15.60 -13.74 -13.29
C GLU A 260 -15.92 -12.24 -13.29
N ASN A 261 -17.20 -11.86 -13.44
CA ASN A 261 -17.62 -10.46 -13.32
C ASN A 261 -18.95 -10.33 -12.57
N ARG A 262 -18.92 -10.63 -11.26
CA ARG A 262 -20.11 -10.50 -10.39
C ARG A 262 -20.56 -9.04 -10.30
N GLY A 263 -21.87 -8.79 -10.22
CA GLY A 263 -22.46 -7.44 -10.16
C GLY A 263 -22.27 -6.67 -8.84
N ASP A 264 -21.80 -7.33 -7.78
CA ASP A 264 -21.61 -6.70 -6.47
C ASP A 264 -20.50 -5.65 -6.50
N VAL A 265 -20.87 -4.39 -6.24
CA VAL A 265 -19.96 -3.24 -6.37
C VAL A 265 -18.79 -3.29 -5.39
N THR A 266 -19.03 -3.76 -4.16
CA THR A 266 -17.98 -3.90 -3.14
C THR A 266 -16.99 -4.98 -3.56
N ARG A 267 -17.45 -6.12 -4.10
CA ARG A 267 -16.59 -7.19 -4.61
C ARG A 267 -15.79 -6.75 -5.82
N ARG A 268 -16.40 -5.98 -6.73
CA ARG A 268 -15.71 -5.37 -7.88
C ARG A 268 -14.61 -4.42 -7.44
N LEU A 269 -14.89 -3.55 -6.48
CA LEU A 269 -13.91 -2.64 -5.89
C LEU A 269 -12.79 -3.42 -5.20
N THR A 270 -13.12 -4.41 -4.37
CA THR A 270 -12.15 -5.28 -3.70
C THR A 270 -11.23 -5.94 -4.72
N ALA A 271 -11.77 -6.66 -5.71
CA ALA A 271 -10.94 -7.41 -6.63
C ALA A 271 -10.13 -6.49 -7.55
N SER A 272 -10.77 -5.49 -8.15
CA SER A 272 -10.10 -4.59 -9.10
C SER A 272 -9.10 -3.68 -8.39
N GLY A 273 -9.40 -3.21 -7.18
CA GLY A 273 -8.49 -2.40 -6.37
C GLY A 273 -7.20 -3.16 -6.03
N HIS A 274 -7.29 -4.40 -5.53
CA HIS A 274 -6.10 -5.18 -5.19
C HIS A 274 -5.28 -5.57 -6.43
N VAL A 275 -5.92 -5.98 -7.54
CA VAL A 275 -5.20 -6.34 -8.76
C VAL A 275 -4.52 -5.10 -9.35
N LEU A 276 -5.24 -3.96 -9.38
CA LEU A 276 -4.67 -2.70 -9.86
C LEU A 276 -3.52 -2.24 -8.96
N GLU A 277 -3.61 -2.35 -7.64
CA GLU A 277 -2.53 -2.02 -6.72
C GLU A 277 -1.27 -2.83 -7.02
N TYR A 278 -1.42 -4.16 -7.14
CA TYR A 278 -0.31 -5.04 -7.49
C TYR A 278 0.34 -4.67 -8.83
N LEU A 279 -0.46 -4.38 -9.86
CA LEU A 279 0.06 -3.97 -11.17
C LEU A 279 0.68 -2.58 -11.15
N ALA A 280 0.03 -1.62 -10.49
CA ALA A 280 0.50 -0.25 -10.33
C ALA A 280 1.84 -0.21 -9.61
N TYR A 281 2.07 -1.13 -8.67
CA TYR A 281 3.35 -1.27 -8.01
C TYR A 281 4.37 -2.02 -8.88
N SER A 282 4.00 -3.17 -9.46
CA SER A 282 4.98 -4.11 -10.01
C SER A 282 5.36 -3.93 -11.48
N LEU A 283 4.53 -3.26 -12.29
CA LEU A 283 4.82 -3.08 -13.70
C LEU A 283 5.96 -2.06 -13.92
N PRO A 284 6.75 -2.17 -14.99
CA PRO A 284 7.61 -1.08 -15.46
C PRO A 284 6.79 0.18 -15.74
N LYS A 285 7.39 1.36 -15.55
CA LYS A 285 6.68 2.66 -15.65
C LYS A 285 6.03 2.84 -17.03
N GLU A 286 6.69 2.37 -18.07
CA GLU A 286 6.26 2.47 -19.46
C GLU A 286 4.94 1.72 -19.70
N GLN A 287 4.72 0.61 -18.99
CA GLN A 287 3.50 -0.19 -19.11
C GLN A 287 2.30 0.42 -18.37
N LEU A 288 2.51 1.44 -17.52
CA LEU A 288 1.41 2.15 -16.87
C LEU A 288 0.66 3.09 -17.82
N ALA A 289 1.22 3.36 -19.01
CA ALA A 289 0.56 4.07 -20.10
C ALA A 289 -0.14 3.11 -21.10
N ASP A 290 -0.14 1.79 -20.85
CA ASP A 290 -0.89 0.84 -21.68
C ASP A 290 -2.40 1.14 -21.57
N PRO A 291 -3.15 1.21 -22.68
CA PRO A 291 -4.59 1.46 -22.64
C PRO A 291 -5.38 0.48 -21.76
N ARG A 292 -4.91 -0.76 -21.58
CA ARG A 292 -5.49 -1.73 -20.65
C ARG A 292 -5.33 -1.28 -19.21
N PHE A 293 -4.16 -0.77 -18.85
CA PHE A 293 -3.88 -0.25 -17.52
C PHE A 293 -4.71 1.01 -17.25
N GLU A 294 -4.74 1.96 -18.18
CA GLU A 294 -5.53 3.20 -18.04
C GLU A 294 -7.03 2.91 -17.89
N ARG A 295 -7.58 1.92 -18.61
CA ARG A 295 -8.98 1.48 -18.41
C ARG A 295 -9.21 0.90 -17.02
N ALA A 296 -8.25 0.18 -16.44
CA ALA A 296 -8.38 -0.32 -15.08
C ALA A 296 -8.33 0.80 -14.04
N VAL A 297 -7.46 1.79 -14.24
CA VAL A 297 -7.42 3.02 -13.41
C VAL A 297 -8.76 3.75 -13.51
N ASP A 298 -9.27 3.98 -14.72
CA ASP A 298 -10.55 4.65 -14.94
C ASP A 298 -11.70 3.91 -14.27
N TYR A 299 -11.75 2.58 -14.42
CA TYR A 299 -12.76 1.73 -13.80
C TYR A 299 -12.76 1.87 -12.27
N VAL A 300 -11.59 1.75 -11.62
CA VAL A 300 -11.48 1.89 -10.16
C VAL A 300 -11.82 3.31 -9.70
N ALA A 301 -11.36 4.35 -10.40
CA ALA A 301 -11.70 5.72 -10.08
C ALA A 301 -13.21 5.97 -10.22
N THR A 302 -13.86 5.46 -11.27
CA THR A 302 -15.32 5.57 -11.46
C THR A 302 -16.12 4.80 -10.41
N LEU A 303 -15.60 3.70 -9.87
CA LEU A 303 -16.25 3.04 -8.74
C LEU A 303 -16.32 3.94 -7.50
N LEU A 304 -15.32 4.79 -7.27
CA LEU A 304 -15.16 5.65 -6.10
C LEU A 304 -15.69 7.09 -6.31
N GLU A 305 -15.73 7.59 -7.53
CA GLU A 305 -16.08 8.99 -7.85
C GLU A 305 -17.46 9.37 -7.27
N GLY A 306 -17.50 10.44 -6.45
CA GLY A 306 -18.71 10.95 -5.80
C GLY A 306 -19.28 10.05 -4.69
N LYS A 307 -18.52 9.05 -4.21
CA LYS A 307 -18.97 8.06 -3.22
C LYS A 307 -18.11 8.05 -1.97
N GLU A 308 -17.48 9.17 -1.64
CA GLU A 308 -16.70 9.34 -0.40
C GLU A 308 -17.56 9.18 0.87
N GLY A 309 -18.88 9.35 0.78
CA GLY A 309 -19.82 9.11 1.89
C GLY A 309 -20.37 7.68 1.97
N THR A 310 -20.04 6.79 1.02
CA THR A 310 -20.53 5.41 1.03
C THR A 310 -19.80 4.58 2.10
N PRO A 311 -20.50 3.68 2.84
CA PRO A 311 -19.89 2.80 3.83
C PRO A 311 -19.15 1.64 3.17
N TRP A 312 -18.08 1.95 2.44
CA TRP A 312 -17.23 0.95 1.82
C TRP A 312 -16.58 0.04 2.87
N HIS A 313 -16.34 -1.22 2.50
CA HIS A 313 -15.39 -2.05 3.22
C HIS A 313 -14.01 -1.36 3.24
N ARG A 314 -13.51 -1.02 4.42
CA ARG A 314 -12.37 -0.08 4.57
C ARG A 314 -11.09 -0.57 3.91
N GLY A 315 -10.79 -1.87 3.98
CA GLY A 315 -9.63 -2.42 3.28
C GLY A 315 -9.78 -2.38 1.75
N ALA A 316 -10.99 -2.59 1.22
CA ALA A 316 -11.23 -2.56 -0.22
C ALA A 316 -11.04 -1.14 -0.78
N MET A 317 -11.61 -0.16 -0.07
CA MET A 317 -11.44 1.26 -0.36
C MET A 317 -9.97 1.69 -0.22
N GLY A 318 -9.30 1.30 0.86
CA GLY A 318 -7.89 1.63 1.11
C GLY A 318 -6.97 1.15 -0.01
N HIS A 319 -7.07 -0.12 -0.41
CA HIS A 319 -6.27 -0.68 -1.52
C HIS A 319 -6.61 -0.04 -2.87
N ALA A 320 -7.89 0.26 -3.13
CA ALA A 320 -8.28 0.96 -4.35
C ALA A 320 -7.70 2.39 -4.42
N LEU A 321 -7.78 3.15 -3.31
CA LEU A 321 -7.18 4.49 -3.21
C LEU A 321 -5.66 4.43 -3.32
N HIS A 322 -5.02 3.45 -2.68
CA HIS A 322 -3.58 3.27 -2.77
C HIS A 322 -3.12 2.94 -4.20
N ALA A 323 -3.86 2.09 -4.93
CA ALA A 323 -3.60 1.83 -6.34
C ALA A 323 -3.61 3.13 -7.19
N LEU A 324 -4.61 3.99 -6.97
CA LEU A 324 -4.71 5.29 -7.63
C LEU A 324 -3.58 6.24 -7.21
N ALA A 325 -3.18 6.22 -5.94
CA ALA A 325 -2.07 7.02 -5.42
C ALA A 325 -0.72 6.60 -6.04
N ILE A 326 -0.45 5.30 -6.17
CA ILE A 326 0.74 4.78 -6.85
C ILE A 326 0.75 5.22 -8.32
N TYR A 327 -0.39 5.13 -9.02
CA TYR A 327 -0.49 5.63 -10.39
C TYR A 327 -0.20 7.13 -10.48
N GLU A 328 -0.80 7.94 -9.60
CA GLU A 328 -0.54 9.39 -9.55
C GLU A 328 0.95 9.68 -9.32
N GLN A 329 1.58 8.97 -8.38
CA GLN A 329 3.00 9.11 -8.10
C GLN A 329 3.86 8.80 -9.31
N ARG A 330 3.63 7.64 -9.94
CA ARG A 330 4.50 7.13 -11.00
C ARG A 330 4.29 7.84 -12.34
N MET A 331 3.06 8.28 -12.63
CA MET A 331 2.66 8.81 -13.94
C MET A 331 2.29 10.29 -13.95
N LEU A 332 1.87 10.87 -12.83
CA LEU A 332 1.29 12.22 -12.80
C LEU A 332 2.13 13.19 -11.94
N GLY A 333 3.28 12.74 -11.43
CA GLY A 333 4.19 13.54 -10.61
C GLY A 333 3.69 13.76 -9.18
N GLY A 334 2.75 12.95 -8.70
CA GLY A 334 2.35 12.96 -7.30
C GLY A 334 3.50 12.55 -6.38
N ARG A 335 3.49 13.06 -5.15
CA ARG A 335 4.44 12.67 -4.12
C ARG A 335 3.68 12.18 -2.89
N PRO A 336 4.03 10.99 -2.35
CA PRO A 336 3.48 10.52 -1.09
C PRO A 336 3.71 11.56 0.01
N GLY A 337 2.69 11.83 0.82
CA GLY A 337 2.81 12.76 1.94
C GLY A 337 2.69 14.26 1.62
N GLU A 338 2.38 14.66 0.38
CA GLU A 338 2.31 16.09 -0.01
C GLU A 338 0.90 16.53 -0.48
N ARG A 339 -0.17 15.79 -0.12
CA ARG A 339 -1.52 16.10 -0.63
C ARG A 339 -2.12 17.33 0.03
N SER A 340 -1.92 17.52 1.34
CA SER A 340 -2.31 18.73 2.08
C SER A 340 -1.71 19.99 1.44
N GLU A 341 -0.41 19.97 1.14
CA GLU A 341 0.31 21.07 0.51
C GLU A 341 -0.27 21.39 -0.88
N ARG A 342 -0.52 20.37 -1.69
CA ARG A 342 -1.17 20.54 -3.01
C ARG A 342 -2.53 21.22 -2.89
N LEU A 343 -3.36 20.78 -1.96
CA LEU A 343 -4.71 21.32 -1.77
C LEU A 343 -4.70 22.75 -1.24
N ALA A 344 -3.74 23.09 -0.37
CA ALA A 344 -3.52 24.46 0.08
C ALA A 344 -3.02 25.37 -1.07
N GLY A 345 -2.16 24.86 -1.95
CA GLY A 345 -1.71 25.57 -3.14
C GLY A 345 -2.84 25.87 -4.12
N ALA A 346 -3.75 24.92 -4.36
CA ALA A 346 -4.88 25.08 -5.27
C ALA A 346 -5.84 26.21 -4.82
N THR A 347 -6.17 26.27 -3.52
CA THR A 347 -7.04 27.32 -2.97
C THR A 347 -6.41 28.72 -3.04
N SER A 348 -5.07 28.81 -2.96
CA SER A 348 -4.35 30.08 -3.13
C SER A 348 -4.38 30.62 -4.58
N VAL A 349 -4.42 29.74 -5.58
CA VAL A 349 -4.51 30.12 -7.00
C VAL A 349 -5.94 30.52 -7.39
N ASP A 350 -6.95 29.82 -6.87
CA ASP A 350 -8.36 30.16 -7.13
C ASP A 350 -8.76 31.51 -6.49
N SER A 351 -8.22 31.83 -5.31
CA SER A 351 -8.42 33.14 -4.67
C SER A 351 -7.73 34.29 -5.42
N ALA A 352 -6.63 34.02 -6.12
CA ALA A 352 -5.93 34.99 -6.97
C ALA A 352 -6.59 35.18 -8.35
N THR A 353 -7.34 34.20 -8.85
CA THR A 353 -7.97 34.25 -10.19
C THR A 353 -9.44 34.68 -10.20
N GLY A 354 -10.05 34.91 -9.03
CA GLY A 354 -11.33 35.64 -8.92
C GLY A 354 -12.52 34.98 -9.62
N ARG A 355 -12.51 33.66 -9.83
CA ARG A 355 -13.69 32.93 -10.32
C ARG A 355 -14.49 32.40 -9.13
N ARG A 356 -15.58 33.10 -8.83
CA ARG A 356 -16.70 32.56 -8.03
C ARG A 356 -17.66 31.80 -8.92
#